data_AF-I0UZG9-F1
#
_entry.id   AF-I0UZG9-F1
#
_cell.length_a   1.000
_cell.length_b   1.000
_cell.length_c   1.000
_cell.angle_alpha   90.00
_cell.angle_beta   90.00
_cell.angle_gamma   90.00
#
_symmetry.space_group_name_H-M   'P 1'
#
loop_
_entity.id
_entity.type
_entity.pdbx_description
1 polymer ?
#
loop_
_entity_poly.entity_id
_entity_poly.type
_entity_poly.pdbx_seq_one_letter_code
_entity_poly.pdbx_strand_id
1 'polypeptide(L)'
;MGRGGAVVAGFGGQGAPAAGTVSTQGASGFCGGQTEPDDHAIGRSRGGPTTKIHLACDGHGRPISVVLTGGNVNDCTVFTQVMAGVRFGRSGPGRPSTRPARVIADKGYSSRAIRAYLRRRHIPATIPERRDQQTHRRRRGRTGGRPPAFDRATYRRRNTVERCFQRLKQFRAIATRYDKTALSYQAMIDLATLTLWL
;
A
#
# COMPACT_ATOMS: atom_id res chain seq x y z
N MET A 1 2.42 14.94 10.99
CA MET A 1 2.01 14.23 9.76
C MET A 1 2.95 13.04 9.53
N GLY A 2 2.51 11.83 9.87
CA GLY A 2 3.35 10.64 9.83
C GLY A 2 3.61 10.16 8.40
N ARG A 3 4.84 9.73 8.11
CA ARG A 3 5.17 9.06 6.84
C ARG A 3 4.42 7.72 6.82
N GLY A 4 3.34 7.66 6.05
CA GLY A 4 2.64 6.41 5.76
C GLY A 4 3.48 5.55 4.82
N GLY A 5 3.38 4.24 4.98
CA GLY A 5 4.04 3.29 4.09
C GLY A 5 3.22 3.01 2.83
N ALA A 6 3.90 2.91 1.70
CA ALA A 6 3.31 3.00 0.38
C ALA A 6 3.81 1.89 -0.55
N VAL A 7 2.89 1.25 -1.28
CA VAL A 7 3.20 0.14 -2.19
C VAL A 7 2.53 0.36 -3.53
N VAL A 8 3.26 0.22 -4.64
CA VAL A 8 2.65 0.12 -5.97
C VAL A 8 2.41 -1.36 -6.27
N ALA A 9 1.17 -1.72 -6.54
CA ALA A 9 0.75 -3.05 -6.94
C ALA A 9 0.28 -2.99 -8.42
N GLY A 10 1.11 -3.48 -9.33
CA GLY A 10 0.79 -3.47 -10.76
C GLY A 10 -0.05 -4.68 -11.17
N PHE A 11 -1.02 -4.48 -12.06
CA PHE A 11 -1.65 -5.55 -12.86
C PHE A 11 -0.84 -5.75 -14.16
N GLY A 12 -0.75 -6.99 -14.64
CA GLY A 12 0.03 -7.33 -15.83
C GLY A 12 -0.85 -7.29 -17.08
N GLY A 13 -0.61 -6.31 -17.95
CA GLY A 13 -1.21 -6.20 -19.27
C GLY A 13 -0.85 -4.85 -19.88
N GLN A 14 0.09 -4.83 -20.82
CA GLN A 14 0.19 -3.72 -21.77
C GLN A 14 -0.92 -3.93 -22.78
N GLY A 15 -2.02 -3.18 -22.61
CA GLY A 15 -3.08 -3.05 -23.58
C GLY A 15 -3.59 -1.61 -23.49
N ALA A 16 -3.68 -0.94 -24.63
CA ALA A 16 -4.25 0.39 -24.80
C ALA A 16 -5.65 0.49 -24.16
N PRO A 17 -6.15 1.70 -23.81
CA PRO A 17 -7.37 1.84 -23.05
C PRO A 17 -8.56 1.41 -23.91
N ALA A 18 -9.15 0.25 -23.61
CA ALA A 18 -10.49 -0.06 -24.06
C ALA A 18 -11.46 0.62 -23.10
N ALA A 19 -12.24 1.58 -23.62
CA ALA A 19 -13.46 2.05 -22.99
C ALA A 19 -14.37 0.84 -22.77
N GLY A 20 -14.32 0.29 -21.56
CA GLY A 20 -15.05 -0.90 -21.17
C GLY A 20 -15.58 -0.64 -19.78
N THR A 21 -16.91 -0.69 -19.66
CA THR A 21 -17.70 -0.47 -18.45
C THR A 21 -17.01 -1.09 -17.24
N VAL A 22 -16.33 -0.24 -16.46
CA VAL A 22 -15.80 -0.63 -15.15
C VAL A 22 -17.03 -0.79 -14.28
N SER A 23 -17.49 -2.03 -14.10
CA SER A 23 -18.36 -2.31 -12.98
C SER A 23 -17.52 -2.12 -11.72
N THR A 24 -17.55 -0.91 -11.18
CA THR A 24 -17.29 -0.62 -9.77
C THR A 24 -18.36 -1.34 -8.97
N GLN A 25 -18.24 -2.67 -8.85
CA GLN A 25 -18.84 -3.34 -7.73
C GLN A 25 -18.08 -2.83 -6.52
N GLY A 26 -18.79 -2.02 -5.75
CA GLY A 26 -18.26 -1.16 -4.72
C GLY A 26 -17.38 -1.89 -3.73
N ALA A 27 -16.67 -1.09 -2.94
CA ALA A 27 -16.21 -1.49 -1.63
C ALA A 27 -17.25 -2.44 -1.02
N SER A 28 -16.90 -3.72 -0.96
CA SER A 28 -17.78 -4.74 -0.43
C SER A 28 -18.03 -4.39 1.03
N GLY A 29 -19.22 -3.85 1.29
CA GLY A 29 -19.84 -3.73 2.59
C GLY A 29 -19.54 -2.45 3.37
N PHE A 30 -20.36 -1.41 3.15
CA PHE A 30 -20.71 -0.43 4.19
C PHE A 30 -21.67 -1.04 5.24
N CYS A 31 -21.66 -2.36 5.42
CA CYS A 31 -22.56 -3.12 6.27
C CYS A 31 -21.91 -4.42 6.77
N GLY A 32 -20.64 -4.34 7.17
CA GLY A 32 -20.05 -5.29 8.09
C GLY A 32 -19.50 -4.47 9.24
N GLY A 33 -20.05 -4.64 10.46
CA GLY A 33 -19.72 -3.84 11.64
C GLY A 33 -18.22 -3.72 11.84
N GLN A 34 -17.62 -2.66 11.29
CA GLN A 34 -16.28 -2.27 11.63
C GLN A 34 -16.39 -1.60 12.99
N THR A 35 -15.96 -2.31 14.01
CA THR A 35 -15.87 -1.73 15.35
C THR A 35 -14.83 -0.63 15.30
N GLU A 36 -15.21 0.56 15.74
CA GLU A 36 -14.26 1.65 15.95
C GLU A 36 -13.13 1.14 16.86
N PRO A 37 -11.86 1.21 16.44
CA PRO A 37 -10.77 0.78 17.27
C PRO A 37 -10.64 1.70 18.48
N ASP A 38 -10.28 1.14 19.64
CA ASP A 38 -10.18 1.88 20.91
C ASP A 38 -9.21 3.07 20.83
N ASP A 39 -8.17 2.95 20.00
CA ASP A 39 -7.18 4.00 19.79
C ASP A 39 -7.60 5.02 18.72
N HIS A 40 -8.76 4.84 18.07
CA HIS A 40 -9.22 5.59 16.90
C HIS A 40 -8.16 5.64 15.78
N ALA A 41 -7.28 4.62 15.70
CA ALA A 41 -6.07 4.65 14.91
C ALA A 41 -5.24 5.93 15.14
N ILE A 42 -5.11 6.42 16.37
CA ILE A 42 -4.28 7.57 16.75
C ILE A 42 -3.13 7.07 17.62
N GLY A 43 -1.90 7.30 17.15
CA GLY A 43 -0.69 6.86 17.85
C GLY A 43 0.19 8.02 18.27
N ARG A 44 0.85 7.91 19.42
CA ARG A 44 1.85 8.89 19.87
C ARG A 44 3.10 8.82 19.00
N SER A 45 3.49 9.94 18.41
CA SER A 45 4.74 10.11 17.67
C SER A 45 5.56 11.26 18.26
N ARG A 46 6.80 11.43 17.79
CA ARG A 46 7.64 12.59 18.18
C ARG A 46 7.01 13.94 17.85
N GLY A 47 6.09 14.00 16.88
CA GLY A 47 5.36 15.21 16.51
C GLY A 47 3.95 15.31 17.08
N GLY A 48 3.66 14.58 18.18
CA GLY A 48 2.33 14.51 18.78
C GLY A 48 1.47 13.34 18.27
N PRO A 49 0.18 13.30 18.62
CA PRO A 49 -0.77 12.27 18.19
C PRO A 49 -0.95 12.32 16.67
N THR A 50 -0.76 11.19 15.98
CA THR A 50 -0.80 11.18 14.51
C THR A 50 -1.45 9.94 13.90
N THR A 51 -2.06 10.21 12.73
CA THR A 51 -2.42 9.37 11.55
C THR A 51 -1.25 8.65 10.86
N LYS A 52 -1.31 7.33 10.62
CA LYS A 52 -0.68 6.72 9.44
C LYS A 52 -1.70 6.11 8.48
N ILE A 53 -1.59 6.50 7.21
CA ILE A 53 -2.29 5.88 6.08
C ILE A 53 -1.30 4.93 5.40
N HIS A 54 -1.59 3.64 5.39
CA HIS A 54 -0.86 2.64 4.61
C HIS A 54 -1.66 2.32 3.36
N LEU A 55 -1.03 2.43 2.18
CA LEU A 55 -1.79 2.43 0.93
C LEU A 55 -1.09 1.62 -0.16
N ALA A 56 -1.89 0.85 -0.90
CA ALA A 56 -1.51 0.28 -2.19
C ALA A 56 -2.18 1.05 -3.32
N CYS A 57 -1.44 1.40 -4.36
CA CYS A 57 -1.98 2.00 -5.58
C CYS A 57 -1.67 1.17 -6.83
N ASP A 58 -2.46 1.39 -7.89
CA ASP A 58 -2.22 0.81 -9.22
C ASP A 58 -1.09 1.52 -9.98
N GLY A 59 -0.87 1.13 -11.24
CA GLY A 59 0.13 1.77 -12.11
C GLY A 59 -0.17 3.23 -12.48
N HIS A 60 -1.42 3.68 -12.31
CA HIS A 60 -1.89 5.03 -12.63
C HIS A 60 -1.95 5.95 -11.40
N GLY A 61 -1.71 5.42 -10.21
CA GLY A 61 -1.73 6.18 -8.95
C GLY A 61 -3.13 6.30 -8.38
N ARG A 62 -3.99 5.31 -8.64
CA ARG A 62 -5.30 5.16 -8.01
C ARG A 62 -5.21 4.22 -6.81
N PRO A 63 -5.71 4.60 -5.63
CA PRO A 63 -5.71 3.72 -4.47
C PRO A 63 -6.53 2.44 -4.72
N ILE A 64 -5.98 1.29 -4.32
CA ILE A 64 -6.64 -0.02 -4.38
C ILE A 64 -6.98 -0.52 -2.97
N SER A 65 -6.08 -0.32 -2.00
CA SER A 65 -6.26 -0.75 -0.63
C SER A 65 -5.69 0.29 0.32
N VAL A 66 -6.43 0.57 1.39
CA VAL A 66 -6.04 1.52 2.44
C VAL A 66 -6.18 0.84 3.80
N VAL A 67 -5.22 1.09 4.68
CA VAL A 67 -5.27 0.67 6.08
C VAL A 67 -4.82 1.83 6.95
N LEU A 68 -5.57 2.10 8.01
CA LEU A 68 -5.24 3.12 9.00
C LEU A 68 -4.65 2.50 10.25
N THR A 69 -3.62 3.15 10.80
CA THR A 69 -3.07 2.79 12.11
C THR A 69 -2.63 4.04 12.85
N GLY A 70 -2.41 3.92 14.16
CA GLY A 70 -1.70 4.93 14.92
C GLY A 70 -0.30 5.22 14.35
N GLY A 71 0.17 6.45 14.51
CA GLY A 71 1.43 6.93 13.93
C GLY A 71 2.71 6.29 14.48
N ASN A 72 2.64 5.59 15.61
CA ASN A 72 3.72 4.78 16.18
C ASN A 72 3.92 3.43 15.48
N VAL A 73 2.93 2.96 14.71
CA VAL A 73 2.99 1.64 14.08
C VAL A 73 4.02 1.62 12.95
N ASN A 74 4.83 0.56 12.88
CA ASN A 74 5.82 0.37 11.83
C ASN A 74 5.16 -0.09 10.54
N ASP A 75 5.48 0.55 9.41
CA ASP A 75 4.87 0.24 8.11
C ASP A 75 5.08 -1.22 7.69
N CYS A 76 6.20 -1.83 8.12
CA CYS A 76 6.51 -3.22 7.79
C CYS A 76 5.49 -4.22 8.33
N THR A 77 4.87 -3.94 9.49
CA THR A 77 3.93 -4.86 10.14
C THR A 77 2.55 -4.83 9.47
N VAL A 78 2.22 -3.71 8.82
CA VAL A 78 0.92 -3.49 8.17
C VAL A 78 0.92 -3.96 6.70
N PHE A 79 2.09 -4.26 6.13
CA PHE A 79 2.24 -4.66 4.73
C PHE A 79 1.28 -5.80 4.31
N THR A 80 1.16 -6.85 5.12
CA THR A 80 0.30 -8.00 4.80
C THR A 80 -1.18 -7.64 4.82
N GLN A 81 -1.58 -6.70 5.68
CA GLN A 81 -2.95 -6.20 5.78
C GLN A 81 -3.30 -5.36 4.54
N VAL A 82 -2.41 -4.46 4.11
CA VAL A 82 -2.56 -3.72 2.85
C VAL A 82 -2.67 -4.69 1.67
N MET A 83 -1.83 -5.72 1.61
CA MET A 83 -1.86 -6.71 0.54
C MET A 83 -3.09 -7.62 0.54
N ALA A 84 -3.81 -7.72 1.66
CA ALA A 84 -5.04 -8.49 1.78
C ALA A 84 -6.26 -7.75 1.18
N GLY A 85 -6.25 -6.42 1.22
CA GLY A 85 -7.27 -5.58 0.59
C GLY A 85 -7.10 -5.41 -0.93
N VAL A 86 -5.94 -5.79 -1.50
CA VAL A 86 -5.70 -5.68 -2.94
C VAL A 86 -6.60 -6.66 -3.72
N ARG A 87 -7.47 -6.10 -4.55
CA ARG A 87 -8.39 -6.82 -5.44
C ARG A 87 -8.29 -6.18 -6.84
N PHE A 88 -8.19 -7.02 -7.88
CA PHE A 88 -8.23 -6.62 -9.28
C PHE A 88 -9.47 -7.22 -9.94
N GLY A 89 -10.20 -6.38 -10.68
CA GLY A 89 -11.31 -6.82 -11.51
C GLY A 89 -10.88 -7.87 -12.53
N ARG A 90 -11.81 -8.76 -12.89
CA ARG A 90 -11.64 -9.71 -14.00
C ARG A 90 -12.71 -9.41 -15.04
N SER A 91 -12.36 -9.52 -16.31
CA SER A 91 -13.29 -9.31 -17.43
C SER A 91 -14.30 -10.46 -17.62
N GLY A 92 -14.34 -11.45 -16.73
CA GLY A 92 -15.21 -12.60 -16.80
C GLY A 92 -15.63 -13.09 -15.39
N PRO A 93 -16.50 -14.11 -15.32
CA PRO A 93 -17.04 -14.60 -14.05
C PRO A 93 -15.96 -15.16 -13.12
N GLY A 94 -16.18 -15.04 -11.81
CA GLY A 94 -15.35 -15.62 -10.77
C GLY A 94 -14.72 -14.60 -9.81
N ARG A 95 -13.97 -15.12 -8.83
CA ARG A 95 -13.38 -14.32 -7.75
C ARG A 95 -12.35 -13.30 -8.31
N PRO A 96 -12.37 -12.03 -7.84
CA PRO A 96 -11.37 -11.03 -8.19
C PRO A 96 -9.94 -11.54 -7.95
N SER A 97 -9.00 -11.16 -8.82
CA SER A 97 -7.59 -11.52 -8.63
C SER A 97 -7.03 -10.75 -7.44
N THR A 98 -6.34 -11.43 -6.53
CA THR A 98 -5.66 -10.79 -5.39
C THR A 98 -4.15 -10.73 -5.57
N ARG A 99 -3.64 -11.24 -6.69
CA ARG A 99 -2.20 -11.36 -6.97
C ARG A 99 -1.78 -10.28 -7.96
N PRO A 100 -1.02 -9.26 -7.54
CA PRO A 100 -0.43 -8.32 -8.47
C PRO A 100 0.65 -8.99 -9.31
N ALA A 101 0.82 -8.49 -10.53
CA ALA A 101 1.91 -8.90 -11.41
C ALA A 101 3.27 -8.50 -10.86
N ARG A 102 3.35 -7.38 -10.12
CA ARG A 102 4.56 -6.96 -9.40
C ARG A 102 4.22 -6.02 -8.26
N VAL A 103 4.99 -6.12 -7.17
CA VAL A 103 4.99 -5.17 -6.07
C VAL A 103 6.25 -4.29 -6.12
N ILE A 104 6.07 -2.98 -5.99
CA ILE A 104 7.16 -2.01 -5.79
C ILE A 104 6.92 -1.33 -4.45
N ALA A 105 7.91 -1.37 -3.57
CA ALA A 105 7.76 -0.81 -2.23
C ALA A 105 9.02 -0.07 -1.80
N ASP A 106 8.86 0.81 -0.82
CA ASP A 106 9.98 1.49 -0.18
C ASP A 106 10.97 0.53 0.46
N LYS A 107 12.21 1.01 0.60
CA LYS A 107 13.29 0.35 1.34
C LYS A 107 12.87 -0.08 2.75
N GLY A 108 11.90 0.64 3.33
CA GLY A 108 11.24 0.31 4.59
C GLY A 108 10.83 -1.16 4.64
N TYR A 109 10.22 -1.66 3.57
CA TYR A 109 9.61 -2.98 3.43
C TYR A 109 10.57 -4.12 3.05
N SER A 110 11.88 -3.92 3.19
CA SER A 110 12.90 -4.92 2.84
C SER A 110 13.01 -6.11 3.80
N SER A 111 12.13 -6.24 4.79
CA SER A 111 12.21 -7.28 5.82
C SER A 111 12.14 -8.69 5.24
N ARG A 112 12.81 -9.64 5.91
CA ARG A 112 12.79 -11.06 5.50
C ARG A 112 11.36 -11.63 5.49
N ALA A 113 10.52 -11.23 6.45
CA ALA A 113 9.13 -11.65 6.53
C ALA A 113 8.30 -11.22 5.31
N ILE A 114 8.44 -9.95 4.88
CA ILE A 114 7.76 -9.44 3.67
C ILE A 114 8.24 -10.17 2.42
N ARG A 115 9.56 -10.37 2.29
CA ARG A 115 10.12 -11.13 1.17
C ARG A 115 9.61 -12.58 1.14
N ALA A 116 9.55 -13.24 2.30
CA ALA A 116 9.02 -14.60 2.40
C ALA A 116 7.53 -14.66 2.03
N TYR A 117 6.73 -13.69 2.51
CA TYR A 117 5.31 -13.56 2.13
C TYR A 117 5.13 -13.42 0.61
N LEU A 118 5.88 -12.52 -0.03
CA LEU A 118 5.79 -12.31 -1.48
C LEU A 118 6.25 -13.53 -2.29
N ARG A 119 7.31 -14.21 -1.84
CA ARG A 119 7.79 -15.45 -2.45
C ARG A 119 6.75 -16.58 -2.37
N ARG A 120 6.15 -16.82 -1.19
CA ARG A 120 5.09 -17.82 -1.02
C ARG A 120 3.89 -17.59 -1.94
N ARG A 121 3.58 -16.32 -2.22
CA ARG A 121 2.49 -15.92 -3.12
C ARG A 121 2.88 -15.82 -4.60
N HIS A 122 4.13 -16.14 -4.95
CA HIS A 122 4.65 -16.00 -6.31
C HIS A 122 4.46 -14.58 -6.88
N ILE A 123 4.72 -13.57 -6.06
CA ILE A 123 4.65 -12.15 -6.44
C ILE A 123 6.08 -11.61 -6.58
N PRO A 124 6.51 -11.20 -7.78
CA PRO A 124 7.81 -10.57 -7.94
C PRO A 124 7.79 -9.18 -7.29
N ALA A 125 8.91 -8.81 -6.67
CA ALA A 125 8.98 -7.62 -5.83
C ALA A 125 10.25 -6.80 -6.08
N THR A 126 10.08 -5.53 -6.44
CA THR A 126 11.15 -4.54 -6.57
C THR A 126 11.18 -3.68 -5.32
N ILE A 127 11.98 -4.12 -4.34
CA ILE A 127 12.17 -3.42 -3.06
C ILE A 127 13.68 -3.26 -2.85
N PRO A 128 14.20 -2.05 -2.64
CA PRO A 128 15.62 -1.88 -2.36
C PRO A 128 15.96 -2.40 -0.97
N GLU A 129 17.15 -2.96 -0.81
CA GLU A 129 17.61 -3.49 0.47
C GLU A 129 18.12 -2.38 1.40
N ARG A 130 17.95 -2.53 2.73
CA ARG A 130 18.50 -1.57 3.66
C ARG A 130 20.04 -1.57 3.70
N ARG A 131 20.67 -0.42 4.05
CA ARG A 131 22.15 -0.32 4.00
C ARG A 131 22.80 -1.19 5.08
N ASP A 132 22.24 -1.15 6.29
CA ASP A 132 22.53 -2.08 7.39
C ASP A 132 22.39 -3.53 6.94
N GLN A 133 21.27 -3.91 6.29
CA GLN A 133 21.08 -5.29 5.79
C GLN A 133 22.16 -5.69 4.77
N GLN A 134 22.53 -4.79 3.85
CA GLN A 134 23.65 -5.01 2.93
C GLN A 134 24.97 -5.23 3.68
N THR A 135 25.27 -4.39 4.67
CA THR A 135 26.49 -4.50 5.48
C THR A 135 26.50 -5.78 6.30
N HIS A 136 25.41 -6.14 6.97
CA HIS A 136 25.28 -7.39 7.73
C HIS A 136 25.44 -8.62 6.83
N ARG A 137 24.88 -8.60 5.62
CA ARG A 137 25.09 -9.66 4.65
C ARG A 137 26.57 -9.78 4.27
N ARG A 138 27.21 -8.66 3.92
CA ARG A 138 28.63 -8.64 3.55
C ARG A 138 29.51 -9.16 4.68
N ARG A 139 29.23 -8.76 5.93
CA ARG A 139 29.93 -9.26 7.14
C ARG A 139 29.80 -10.76 7.33
N ARG A 140 28.69 -11.37 6.91
CA ARG A 140 28.48 -12.83 6.96
C ARG A 140 29.19 -13.59 5.84
N GLY A 141 29.78 -12.91 4.86
CA GLY A 141 30.49 -13.54 3.74
C GLY A 141 29.60 -14.56 3.01
N ARG A 142 30.10 -15.80 2.85
CA ARG A 142 29.40 -16.90 2.16
C ARG A 142 28.04 -17.25 2.77
N THR A 143 27.87 -17.13 4.10
CA THR A 143 26.59 -17.45 4.77
C THR A 143 25.55 -16.32 4.66
N GLY A 144 25.93 -15.16 4.13
CA GLY A 144 25.05 -14.02 3.90
C GLY A 144 24.03 -14.24 2.76
N GLY A 145 24.28 -15.19 1.86
CA GLY A 145 23.42 -15.48 0.72
C GLY A 145 23.47 -14.44 -0.42
N ARG A 146 22.67 -14.67 -1.47
CA ARG A 146 22.65 -13.82 -2.67
C ARG A 146 21.87 -12.51 -2.44
N PRO A 147 22.35 -11.35 -2.94
CA PRO A 147 21.58 -10.12 -2.91
C PRO A 147 20.23 -10.23 -3.64
N PRO A 148 19.17 -9.60 -3.12
CA PRO A 148 17.91 -9.49 -3.84
C PRO A 148 18.14 -8.79 -5.19
N ALA A 149 17.54 -9.33 -6.25
CA ALA A 149 17.51 -8.66 -7.54
C ALA A 149 16.80 -7.30 -7.41
N PHE A 150 17.45 -6.24 -7.88
CA PHE A 150 16.91 -4.88 -7.85
C PHE A 150 17.01 -4.26 -9.25
N ASP A 151 15.86 -3.93 -9.82
CA ASP A 151 15.77 -3.21 -11.08
C ASP A 151 15.46 -1.73 -10.81
N ARG A 152 16.41 -0.86 -11.15
CA ARG A 152 16.31 0.59 -10.98
C ARG A 152 15.25 1.20 -11.91
N ALA A 153 15.07 0.68 -13.13
CA ALA A 153 14.09 1.20 -14.08
C ALA A 153 12.67 0.95 -13.56
N THR A 154 12.38 -0.27 -13.14
CA THR A 154 11.11 -0.60 -12.49
C THR A 154 10.91 0.22 -11.21
N TYR A 155 11.94 0.41 -10.38
CA TYR A 155 11.81 1.16 -9.13
C TYR A 155 11.40 2.63 -9.34
N ARG A 156 11.68 3.25 -10.49
CA ARG A 156 11.21 4.62 -10.82
C ARG A 156 9.69 4.74 -10.76
N ARG A 157 8.95 3.66 -11.03
CA ARG A 157 7.47 3.63 -10.92
C ARG A 157 6.95 3.81 -9.50
N ARG A 158 7.82 3.77 -8.47
CA ARG A 158 7.44 4.16 -7.10
C ARG A 158 6.87 5.58 -7.05
N ASN A 159 7.30 6.49 -7.92
CA ASN A 159 6.73 7.85 -8.00
C ASN A 159 5.19 7.87 -8.15
N THR A 160 4.60 6.82 -8.73
CA THR A 160 3.15 6.67 -8.83
C THR A 160 2.47 6.69 -7.46
N VAL A 161 3.05 6.07 -6.42
CA VAL A 161 2.47 6.10 -5.07
C VAL A 161 2.65 7.47 -4.41
N GLU A 162 3.75 8.16 -4.70
CA GLU A 162 3.99 9.51 -4.20
C GLU A 162 2.95 10.47 -4.78
N ARG A 163 2.70 10.40 -6.09
CA ARG A 163 1.62 11.16 -6.74
C ARG A 163 0.25 10.83 -6.18
N CYS A 164 -0.03 9.55 -5.90
CA CYS A 164 -1.28 9.12 -5.26
C CYS A 164 -1.47 9.79 -3.90
N PHE A 165 -0.44 9.79 -3.05
CA PHE A 165 -0.48 10.48 -1.75
C PHE A 165 -0.65 11.99 -1.90
N GLN A 166 -0.01 12.61 -2.89
CA GLN A 166 -0.18 14.04 -3.13
C GLN A 166 -1.59 14.39 -3.57
N ARG A 167 -2.23 13.58 -4.43
CA ARG A 167 -3.64 13.74 -4.79
C ARG A 167 -4.57 13.59 -3.58
N LEU A 168 -4.35 12.58 -2.74
CA LEU A 168 -5.12 12.42 -1.50
C LEU A 168 -4.95 13.60 -0.54
N LYS A 169 -3.77 14.22 -0.50
CA LYS A 169 -3.49 15.39 0.35
C LYS A 169 -4.00 16.72 -0.22
N GLN A 170 -4.53 16.75 -1.44
CA GLN A 170 -5.26 17.94 -1.93
C GLN A 170 -6.54 18.17 -1.12
N PHE A 171 -7.13 17.10 -0.59
CA PHE A 171 -8.26 17.19 0.34
C PHE A 171 -7.77 17.60 1.73
N ARG A 172 -8.06 18.84 2.12
CA ARG A 172 -7.64 19.41 3.42
C ARG A 172 -8.06 18.55 4.62
N ALA A 173 -9.27 17.98 4.56
CA ALA A 173 -9.78 17.08 5.61
C ALA A 173 -8.88 15.86 5.83
N ILE A 174 -8.33 15.30 4.73
CA ILE A 174 -7.40 14.16 4.79
C ILE A 174 -6.02 14.60 5.23
N ALA A 175 -5.51 15.68 4.65
CA ALA A 175 -4.17 16.19 4.94
C ALA A 175 -3.98 16.52 6.42
N THR A 176 -4.94 17.21 7.03
CA THR A 176 -4.89 17.60 8.44
C THR A 176 -5.41 16.52 9.39
N ARG A 177 -6.21 15.57 8.88
CA ARG A 177 -7.07 14.67 9.68
C ARG A 177 -7.98 15.48 10.61
N TYR A 178 -9.12 15.95 10.09
CA TYR A 178 -10.15 16.60 10.91
C TYR A 178 -11.00 15.61 11.71
N ASP A 179 -11.14 14.38 11.23
CA ASP A 179 -11.95 13.35 11.86
C ASP A 179 -11.27 12.75 13.10
N LYS A 180 -12.03 12.71 14.21
CA LYS A 180 -11.59 12.12 15.48
C LYS A 180 -11.54 10.59 15.42
N THR A 181 -12.59 9.97 14.88
CA THR A 181 -12.73 8.52 14.77
C THR A 181 -12.02 7.97 13.54
N ALA A 182 -11.54 6.73 13.63
CA ALA A 182 -10.93 6.02 12.51
C ALA A 182 -11.95 5.76 11.40
N LEU A 183 -13.19 5.40 11.75
CA LEU A 183 -14.23 5.10 10.76
C LEU A 183 -14.61 6.33 9.92
N SER A 184 -14.81 7.49 10.54
CA SER A 184 -15.11 8.73 9.79
C SER A 184 -13.93 9.14 8.91
N TYR A 185 -12.70 9.02 9.43
CA TYR A 185 -11.51 9.30 8.63
C TYR A 185 -11.35 8.35 7.45
N GLN A 186 -11.63 7.05 7.65
CA GLN A 186 -11.62 6.04 6.59
C GLN A 186 -12.67 6.37 5.53
N ALA A 187 -13.89 6.72 5.93
CA ALA A 187 -14.96 7.11 5.01
C ALA A 187 -14.56 8.32 4.15
N MET A 188 -13.92 9.34 4.74
CA MET A 188 -13.40 10.48 3.98
C MET A 188 -12.31 10.08 2.97
N ILE A 189 -11.43 9.15 3.35
CA ILE A 189 -10.41 8.62 2.43
C ILE A 189 -11.05 7.79 1.31
N ASP A 190 -12.10 7.03 1.61
CA ASP A 190 -12.81 6.22 0.62
C ASP A 190 -13.53 7.12 -0.39
N LEU A 191 -14.20 8.19 0.08
CA LEU A 191 -14.79 9.22 -0.78
C LEU A 191 -13.74 9.88 -1.68
N ALA A 192 -12.62 10.34 -1.12
CA ALA A 192 -11.54 10.90 -1.91
C ALA A 192 -10.99 9.88 -2.91
N THR A 193 -10.82 8.63 -2.49
CA THR A 193 -10.38 7.55 -3.38
C THR A 193 -11.33 7.41 -4.56
N LEU A 194 -12.65 7.33 -4.34
CA LEU A 194 -13.65 7.26 -5.40
C LEU A 194 -13.52 8.43 -6.40
N THR A 195 -13.29 9.65 -5.92
CA THR A 195 -13.07 10.80 -6.82
C THR A 195 -11.79 10.69 -7.65
N LEU A 196 -10.77 9.95 -7.20
CA LEU A 196 -9.55 9.71 -8.00
C LEU A 196 -9.73 8.64 -9.09
N TRP A 197 -10.80 7.86 -8.99
CA TRP A 197 -11.17 6.81 -9.94
C TRP A 197 -12.04 7.32 -11.09
N LEU A 198 -12.85 8.36 -10.85
CA LEU A 198 -13.58 9.11 -11.88
C LEU A 198 -12.62 9.94 -12.74
#